data_AF-K2G3V1-F1
#
_entry.id   AF-K2G3V1-F1
#
_cell.length_a   1.000
_cell.length_b   1.000
_cell.length_c   1.000
_cell.angle_alpha   90.00
_cell.angle_beta   90.00
_cell.angle_gamma   90.00
#
_symmetry.space_group_name_H-M   'P 1'
#
loop_
_entity.id
_entity.type
_entity.pdbx_description
1 polymer ?
#
loop_
_entity_poly.entity_id
_entity_poly.type
_entity_poly.pdbx_seq_one_letter_code
_entity_poly.pdbx_strand_id
1 'polypeptide(L)'
;AITLAPAFHPASGKWSAFIDPSLGSMFITESGLEMAPNMDRQTAMLAGLKSIAVADFQRVLNDLEAVAAADSATARTSRESASQTRADIEQRDSVLDVGSHFNDPKSFLLAVMNAPSASTEQRIKAAKTLLPYFFSVPSE
;
A
#
# COMPACT_ATOMS: atom_id res chain seq x y z
N ALA A 1 -2.20 4.16 15.63
CA ALA A 1 -1.20 3.57 16.53
C ALA A 1 -0.77 2.24 15.95
N ILE A 2 0.53 1.94 15.89
CA ILE A 2 1.02 0.63 15.43
C ILE A 2 1.00 -0.30 16.64
N THR A 3 0.30 -1.43 16.55
CA THR A 3 0.28 -2.43 17.62
C THR A 3 1.63 -3.19 17.61
N LEU A 4 2.36 -3.14 18.71
CA LEU A 4 3.63 -3.86 18.87
C LEU A 4 3.37 -5.35 19.08
N ALA A 5 4.15 -6.21 18.42
CA ALA A 5 4.11 -7.65 18.67
C ALA A 5 4.78 -7.99 20.02
N PRO A 6 4.36 -9.08 20.70
CA PRO A 6 3.27 -9.99 20.33
C PRO A 6 1.89 -9.41 20.64
N ALA A 7 0.96 -9.48 19.71
CA ALA A 7 -0.39 -8.91 19.87
C ALA A 7 -1.44 -9.63 19.01
N PHE A 8 -2.69 -9.53 19.45
CA PHE A 8 -3.83 -10.04 18.70
C PHE A 8 -4.18 -9.12 17.53
N HIS A 9 -4.35 -9.69 16.36
CA HIS A 9 -4.78 -8.98 15.16
C HIS A 9 -6.27 -9.25 14.90
N PRO A 10 -7.18 -8.28 15.15
CA PRO A 10 -8.62 -8.52 15.15
C PRO A 10 -9.18 -8.86 13.76
N ALA A 11 -8.54 -8.40 12.68
CA ALA A 11 -9.04 -8.66 11.33
C ALA A 11 -8.74 -10.09 10.84
N SER A 12 -7.64 -10.69 11.30
CA SER A 12 -7.30 -12.09 10.96
C SER A 12 -7.67 -13.09 12.05
N GLY A 13 -7.95 -12.62 13.28
CA GLY A 13 -8.19 -13.48 14.42
C GLY A 13 -6.94 -14.23 14.90
N LYS A 14 -5.74 -13.82 14.48
CA LYS A 14 -4.47 -14.48 14.79
C LYS A 14 -3.61 -13.62 15.71
N TRP A 15 -2.73 -14.25 16.47
CA TRP A 15 -1.70 -13.60 17.27
C TRP A 15 -0.38 -13.48 16.51
N SER A 16 0.25 -12.31 16.58
CA SER A 16 1.64 -12.13 16.16
C SER A 16 2.60 -12.63 17.25
N ALA A 17 3.78 -13.11 16.85
CA ALA A 17 4.82 -13.59 17.74
C ALA A 17 6.20 -13.42 17.08
N PHE A 18 7.25 -13.30 17.89
CA PHE A 18 8.63 -13.46 17.44
C PHE A 18 8.93 -14.96 17.28
N ILE A 19 9.59 -15.32 16.17
CA ILE A 19 9.91 -16.70 15.80
C ILE A 19 11.38 -16.83 15.43
N ASP A 20 11.94 -18.02 15.65
CA ASP A 20 13.28 -18.36 15.17
C ASP A 20 13.30 -18.39 13.64
N PRO A 21 14.40 -17.96 12.98
CA PRO A 21 14.51 -18.01 11.52
C PRO A 21 14.22 -19.39 10.90
N SER A 22 14.53 -20.48 11.62
CA SER A 22 14.24 -21.85 11.17
C SER A 22 12.75 -22.16 11.06
N LEU A 23 11.89 -21.46 11.81
CA LEU A 23 10.45 -21.65 11.83
C LEU A 23 9.71 -20.84 10.76
N GLY A 24 10.39 -19.96 10.03
CA GLY A 24 9.76 -19.09 9.03
C GLY A 24 8.97 -19.84 7.96
N SER A 25 9.41 -21.04 7.58
CA SER A 25 8.73 -21.87 6.58
C SER A 25 7.32 -22.31 6.99
N MET A 26 7.06 -22.47 8.29
CA MET A 26 5.74 -22.86 8.81
C MET A 26 4.69 -21.77 8.64
N PHE A 27 5.12 -20.50 8.54
CA PHE A 27 4.24 -19.34 8.45
C PHE A 27 4.06 -18.81 7.01
N ILE A 28 4.49 -19.58 5.99
CA ILE A 28 4.30 -19.21 4.58
C ILE A 28 2.80 -19.24 4.21
N THR A 29 2.08 -20.26 4.69
CA THR A 29 0.66 -20.46 4.38
C THR A 29 -0.25 -19.88 5.47
N GLU A 30 0.20 -19.89 6.73
CA GLU A 30 -0.56 -19.42 7.88
C GLU A 30 0.12 -18.21 8.53
N SER A 31 -0.62 -17.11 8.67
CA SER A 31 -0.08 -15.78 8.97
C SER A 31 0.01 -15.42 10.46
N GLY A 32 -0.22 -16.36 11.38
CA GLY A 32 -0.08 -16.14 12.82
C GLY A 32 -0.58 -17.31 13.68
N LEU A 33 -0.58 -17.14 15.00
CA LEU A 33 -0.95 -18.19 15.96
C LEU A 33 -2.45 -18.11 16.35
N GLU A 34 -3.08 -19.26 16.60
CA GLU A 34 -4.46 -19.32 17.13
C GLU A 34 -4.57 -18.88 18.58
N MET A 35 -3.46 -19.00 19.31
CA MET A 35 -3.40 -18.77 20.74
C MET A 35 -2.35 -17.72 21.07
N ALA A 36 -2.56 -17.03 22.18
CA ALA A 36 -1.61 -16.03 22.67
C ALA A 36 -0.23 -16.68 22.92
N PRO A 37 0.86 -16.08 22.42
CA PRO A 37 2.19 -16.59 22.67
C PRO A 37 2.59 -16.37 24.13
N ASN A 38 3.45 -17.25 24.64
CA ASN A 38 3.99 -17.13 26.00
C ASN A 38 5.00 -15.97 26.07
N MET A 39 4.66 -14.92 26.83
CA MET A 39 5.46 -13.70 26.92
C MET A 39 6.84 -13.89 27.56
N ASP A 40 6.99 -14.78 28.54
CA ASP A 40 8.30 -15.09 29.14
C ASP A 40 9.23 -15.74 28.13
N ARG A 41 8.70 -16.68 27.32
CA ARG A 41 9.46 -17.32 26.24
C ARG A 41 9.83 -16.34 25.13
N GLN A 42 8.91 -15.44 24.76
CA GLN A 42 9.16 -14.38 23.78
C GLN A 42 10.25 -13.44 24.27
N THR A 43 10.21 -13.03 25.54
CA THR A 43 11.23 -12.18 26.16
C THR A 43 12.59 -12.87 26.21
N ALA A 44 12.63 -14.13 26.66
CA ALA A 44 13.87 -14.91 26.73
C ALA A 44 14.53 -15.08 25.35
N MET A 45 13.73 -15.27 24.30
CA MET A 45 14.22 -15.34 22.93
C MET A 45 14.86 -14.00 22.49
N LEU A 46 14.24 -12.87 22.82
CA LEU A 46 14.75 -11.54 22.46
C LEU A 46 15.94 -11.10 23.32
N ALA A 47 16.06 -11.59 24.55
CA ALA A 47 17.10 -11.17 25.50
C ALA A 47 18.53 -11.44 25.01
N GLY A 48 18.72 -12.42 24.13
CA GLY A 48 20.01 -12.72 23.51
C GLY A 48 20.38 -11.85 22.30
N LEU A 49 19.43 -11.06 21.78
CA LEU A 49 19.64 -10.24 20.59
C LEU A 49 20.39 -8.95 20.94
N LYS A 50 21.28 -8.53 20.05
CA LYS A 50 22.02 -7.27 20.17
C LYS A 50 21.49 -6.28 19.15
N SER A 51 21.52 -5.00 19.52
CA SER A 51 21.27 -3.93 18.57
C SER A 51 22.28 -4.03 17.42
N ILE A 52 21.78 -3.81 16.20
CA ILE A 52 22.63 -3.68 15.01
C ILE A 52 23.54 -2.45 15.16
N ALA A 53 24.78 -2.54 14.67
CA ALA A 53 25.69 -1.39 14.63
C ALA A 53 25.18 -0.36 13.61
N VAL A 54 25.35 0.93 13.92
CA VAL A 54 24.84 2.02 13.06
C VAL A 54 25.40 1.93 11.64
N ALA A 55 26.70 1.61 11.49
CA ALA A 55 27.34 1.46 10.19
C ALA A 55 26.74 0.30 9.37
N ASP A 56 26.48 -0.84 10.01
CA ASP A 56 25.87 -2.00 9.34
C ASP A 56 24.42 -1.72 8.97
N PHE A 57 23.67 -1.05 9.84
CA PHE A 57 22.30 -0.63 9.57
C PHE A 57 22.23 0.33 8.38
N GLN A 58 23.09 1.36 8.33
CA GLN A 58 23.16 2.30 7.22
C GLN A 58 23.54 1.62 5.91
N ARG A 59 24.50 0.68 5.96
CA ARG A 59 24.88 -0.11 4.79
C ARG A 59 23.69 -0.90 4.24
N VAL A 60 22.99 -1.64 5.09
CA VAL A 60 21.84 -2.45 4.68
C VAL A 60 20.69 -1.57 4.17
N LEU A 61 20.44 -0.40 4.78
CA LEU A 61 19.45 0.54 4.28
C LEU A 61 19.76 1.03 2.87
N ASN A 62 21.01 1.43 2.61
CA ASN A 62 21.44 1.86 1.27
C ASN A 62 21.27 0.72 0.23
N ASP A 63 21.62 -0.51 0.62
CA ASP A 63 21.44 -1.69 -0.25
C ASP A 63 19.94 -1.92 -0.57
N LEU A 64 19.05 -1.78 0.41
CA LEU A 64 17.60 -1.91 0.22
C LEU A 64 17.00 -0.79 -0.65
N GLU A 65 17.46 0.45 -0.46
CA GLU A 65 17.03 1.59 -1.30
C GLU A 65 17.48 1.41 -2.76
N ALA A 66 18.70 0.91 -2.98
CA ALA A 66 19.20 0.61 -4.32
C ALA A 66 18.38 -0.49 -5.01
N VAL A 67 18.01 -1.55 -4.28
CA VAL A 67 17.14 -2.61 -4.80
C VAL A 67 15.75 -2.06 -5.14
N ALA A 68 15.15 -1.25 -4.27
CA ALA A 68 13.85 -0.63 -4.53
C ALA A 68 13.88 0.32 -5.75
N ALA A 69 14.97 1.07 -5.93
CA ALA A 69 15.19 1.93 -7.08
C ALA A 69 15.37 1.11 -8.38
N ALA A 70 16.06 -0.02 -8.33
CA ALA A 70 16.25 -0.92 -9.46
C ALA A 70 14.96 -1.65 -9.87
N ASP A 71 14.14 -2.08 -8.91
CA ASP A 71 12.82 -2.66 -9.18
C ASP A 71 11.89 -1.62 -9.82
N SER A 72 11.92 -0.39 -9.30
CA SER A 72 11.19 0.75 -9.89
C SER A 72 11.70 1.13 -11.29
N ALA A 73 13.00 0.96 -11.57
CA ALA A 73 13.56 1.18 -12.91
C ALA A 73 13.19 0.06 -13.87
N THR A 74 13.21 -1.20 -13.43
CA THR A 74 12.83 -2.37 -14.24
C THR A 74 11.33 -2.38 -14.54
N ALA A 75 10.50 -1.98 -13.58
CA ALA A 75 9.07 -1.74 -13.81
C ALA A 75 8.83 -0.60 -14.82
N ARG A 76 9.69 0.43 -14.84
CA ARG A 76 9.62 1.53 -15.81
C ARG A 76 10.10 1.11 -17.21
N THR A 77 11.20 0.37 -17.35
CA THR A 77 11.68 -0.10 -18.67
C THR A 77 10.76 -1.17 -19.28
N SER A 78 10.14 -2.01 -18.46
CA SER A 78 9.13 -2.98 -18.90
C SER A 78 7.84 -2.27 -19.34
N ARG A 79 7.43 -1.22 -18.63
CA ARG A 79 6.30 -0.36 -19.03
C ARG A 79 6.64 0.49 -20.25
N GLU A 80 7.87 0.99 -20.40
CA GLU A 80 8.35 1.73 -21.59
C GLU A 80 8.42 0.83 -22.82
N SER A 81 8.89 -0.41 -22.70
CA SER A 81 8.93 -1.36 -23.83
C SER A 81 7.52 -1.82 -24.24
N ALA A 82 6.63 -2.01 -23.27
CA ALA A 82 5.21 -2.32 -23.53
C ALA A 82 4.42 -1.10 -24.04
N SER A 83 4.83 0.12 -23.68
CA SER A 83 4.22 1.36 -24.19
C SER A 83 4.82 1.83 -25.51
N GLN A 84 6.05 1.43 -25.89
CA GLN A 84 6.61 1.72 -27.22
C GLN A 84 6.00 0.88 -28.34
N THR A 85 5.44 -0.30 -28.02
CA THR A 85 4.60 -1.04 -28.99
C THR A 85 3.21 -0.41 -29.15
N ARG A 86 2.78 0.45 -28.21
CA ARG A 86 1.52 1.22 -28.26
C ARG A 86 1.69 2.69 -28.66
N ALA A 87 2.91 3.24 -28.58
CA ALA A 87 3.20 4.66 -28.76
C ALA A 87 3.04 5.13 -30.21
N ASP A 88 2.98 4.22 -31.19
CA ASP A 88 2.70 4.59 -32.58
C ASP A 88 1.21 4.81 -32.87
N ILE A 89 0.31 4.63 -31.89
CA ILE A 89 -1.14 4.82 -32.11
C ILE A 89 -1.76 5.94 -31.25
N GLU A 90 -1.26 6.28 -30.05
CA GLU A 90 -2.03 7.15 -29.14
C GLU A 90 -1.29 8.39 -28.61
N GLN A 91 -0.41 8.95 -29.42
CA GLN A 91 0.06 10.32 -29.19
C GLN A 91 -0.92 11.30 -29.83
N ARG A 92 -2.03 11.58 -29.13
CA ARG A 92 -2.81 12.83 -29.20
C ARG A 92 -3.90 12.85 -28.12
N ASP A 93 -3.85 13.92 -27.33
CA ASP A 93 -4.83 14.41 -26.37
C ASP A 93 -4.81 13.89 -24.93
N SER A 94 -4.47 14.83 -24.06
CA SER A 94 -4.51 14.85 -22.60
C SER A 94 -5.78 14.22 -22.04
N VAL A 95 -5.68 13.14 -21.26
CA VAL A 95 -6.83 12.66 -20.49
C VAL A 95 -6.37 12.30 -19.08
N LEU A 96 -6.87 13.07 -18.12
CA LEU A 96 -6.69 12.98 -16.68
C LEU A 96 -6.45 11.55 -16.18
N ASP A 97 -5.38 11.32 -15.41
CA ASP A 97 -5.09 10.04 -14.72
C ASP A 97 -6.04 9.86 -13.53
N VAL A 98 -7.29 9.55 -13.85
CA VAL A 98 -8.41 9.41 -12.90
C VAL A 98 -8.78 7.93 -12.72
N GLY A 99 -8.23 7.04 -13.55
CA GLY A 99 -8.59 5.61 -13.66
C GLY A 99 -9.43 5.34 -14.91
N SER A 100 -9.35 4.13 -15.47
CA SER A 100 -9.89 3.83 -16.81
C SER A 100 -11.25 3.11 -16.83
N HIS A 101 -11.90 2.88 -15.68
CA HIS A 101 -13.16 2.12 -15.61
C HIS A 101 -14.13 2.69 -14.57
N PHE A 102 -15.14 3.43 -15.03
CA PHE A 102 -16.25 3.92 -14.19
C PHE A 102 -17.57 3.38 -14.71
N ASN A 103 -18.30 2.67 -13.85
CA ASN A 103 -19.61 2.11 -14.19
C ASN A 103 -20.76 3.07 -13.84
N ASP A 104 -20.46 4.19 -13.15
CA ASP A 104 -21.43 5.22 -12.80
C ASP A 104 -20.81 6.65 -12.84
N PRO A 105 -21.59 7.68 -13.20
CA PRO A 105 -21.10 9.06 -13.24
C PRO A 105 -20.63 9.59 -11.88
N LYS A 106 -21.19 9.07 -10.78
CA LYS A 106 -20.84 9.48 -9.42
C LYS A 106 -19.41 9.07 -9.08
N SER A 107 -19.00 7.83 -9.36
CA SER A 107 -17.62 7.39 -9.08
C SER A 107 -16.61 8.10 -9.95
N PHE A 108 -16.95 8.41 -11.21
CA PHE A 108 -16.10 9.23 -12.06
C PHE A 108 -15.88 10.63 -11.46
N LEU A 109 -16.95 11.34 -11.09
CA LEU A 109 -16.84 12.68 -10.50
C LEU A 109 -16.08 12.67 -9.16
N LEU A 110 -16.27 11.62 -8.36
CA LEU A 110 -15.55 11.45 -7.11
C LEU A 110 -14.06 11.20 -7.36
N ALA A 111 -13.70 10.44 -8.39
CA ALA A 111 -12.32 10.24 -8.78
C ALA A 111 -11.70 11.53 -9.33
N VAL A 112 -12.39 12.29 -10.18
CA VAL A 112 -11.95 13.61 -10.69
C VAL A 112 -11.71 14.60 -9.54
N MET A 113 -12.60 14.64 -8.54
CA MET A 113 -12.47 15.51 -7.37
C MET A 113 -11.21 15.21 -6.54
N ASN A 114 -10.81 13.94 -6.46
CA ASN A 114 -9.68 13.48 -5.66
C ASN A 114 -8.36 13.35 -6.46
N ALA A 115 -8.40 13.47 -7.78
CA ALA A 115 -7.23 13.29 -8.63
C ALA A 115 -6.25 14.50 -8.53
N PRO A 116 -4.97 14.28 -8.18
CA PRO A 116 -3.96 15.34 -8.18
C PRO A 116 -3.63 15.87 -9.58
N SER A 117 -3.86 15.04 -10.61
CA SER A 117 -3.68 15.37 -12.03
C SER A 117 -4.78 16.31 -12.57
N ALA A 118 -5.90 16.45 -11.85
CA ALA A 118 -7.00 17.34 -12.23
C ALA A 118 -6.78 18.77 -11.75
N SER A 119 -7.15 19.74 -12.60
CA SER A 119 -7.05 21.15 -12.23
C SER A 119 -7.99 21.48 -11.06
N THR A 120 -7.65 22.51 -10.29
CA THR A 120 -8.49 22.96 -9.17
C THR A 120 -9.91 23.33 -9.63
N GLU A 121 -10.06 23.92 -10.82
CA GLU A 121 -11.37 24.24 -11.38
C GLU A 121 -12.21 22.98 -11.68
N GLN A 122 -11.57 21.95 -12.26
CA GLN A 122 -12.23 20.66 -12.52
C GLN A 122 -12.67 19.99 -11.22
N ARG A 123 -11.83 20.03 -10.19
CA ARG A 123 -12.16 19.49 -8.85
C ARG A 123 -13.34 20.23 -8.21
N ILE A 124 -13.39 21.56 -8.31
CA ILE A 124 -14.50 22.37 -7.81
C ILE A 124 -15.80 22.06 -8.57
N LYS A 125 -15.74 21.93 -9.90
CA LYS A 125 -16.92 21.61 -10.73
C LYS A 125 -17.47 20.22 -10.41
N ALA A 126 -16.60 19.23 -10.22
CA ALA A 126 -16.99 17.90 -9.78
C ALA A 126 -17.65 17.92 -8.39
N ALA A 127 -17.04 18.61 -7.42
CA ALA A 127 -17.60 18.75 -6.07
C ALA A 127 -18.98 19.41 -6.07
N LYS A 128 -19.16 20.50 -6.82
CA LYS A 128 -20.48 21.18 -6.97
C LYS A 128 -21.55 20.25 -7.53
N THR A 129 -21.19 19.41 -8.49
CA THR A 129 -22.10 18.45 -9.13
C THR A 129 -22.50 17.31 -8.18
N LEU A 130 -21.63 16.98 -7.22
CA LEU A 130 -21.89 15.95 -6.21
C LEU A 130 -22.75 16.42 -5.03
N LEU A 131 -22.90 17.73 -4.78
CA LEU A 131 -23.66 18.27 -3.63
C LEU A 131 -25.08 17.67 -3.50
N PRO A 132 -25.90 17.55 -4.56
CA PRO A 132 -27.26 16.99 -4.44
C PRO A 132 -27.28 15.54 -3.95
N TYR A 133 -26.19 14.78 -4.14
CA TYR A 133 -26.07 13.38 -3.75
C TYR A 133 -25.51 13.18 -2.34
N PHE A 134 -24.91 14.22 -1.75
CA PHE A 134 -24.44 14.21 -0.36
C PHE A 134 -25.46 14.85 0.59
N PHE A 135 -26.30 15.76 0.09
CA PHE A 135 -27.37 16.41 0.83
C PHE A 135 -28.76 15.88 0.43
N SER A 136 -28.94 14.56 0.36
CA SER A 136 -30.29 14.01 0.26
C SER A 136 -31.07 14.49 1.48
N VAL A 137 -32.06 15.37 1.26
CA VAL A 137 -33.08 15.68 2.25
C VAL A 137 -33.66 14.34 2.69
N PRO A 138 -33.68 14.00 4.00
CA PRO A 138 -34.38 12.82 4.45
C PRO A 138 -35.83 12.95 3.99
N SER A 139 -36.29 12.02 3.16
CA SER A 139 -37.71 11.92 2.84
C SER A 139 -38.43 11.46 4.11
N GLU A 140 -39.38 12.28 4.57
CA GLU A 140 -40.34 11.97 5.63
C GLU A 140 -41.15 10.71 5.31
#